data_AF-A0A3D0LYR5-F1
#
_entry.id   AF-A0A3D0LYR5-F1
#
_cell.length_a   1.000
_cell.length_b   1.000
_cell.length_c   1.000
_cell.angle_alpha   90.00
_cell.angle_beta   90.00
_cell.angle_gamma   90.00
#
_symmetry.space_group_name_H-M   'P 1'
#
loop_
_entity.id
_entity.type
_entity.pdbx_description
1 polymer ?
#
loop_
_entity_poly.entity_id
_entity_poly.type
_entity_poly.pdbx_seq_one_letter_code
_entity_poly.pdbx_strand_id
1 'polypeptide(L)'
;MKFVGMIFIFLAGVWAGMAASSALNKRVSVFEQLERFVVYLETQIRYSAAPIHEILKQSTKGEFSKLLFLSETANRMCKGECPSDAWENALRLHSDENALNSNDRELLIDFGRGLGTSDVEGQLLHCETFRGLIVDRLAKARSEVETKGKLYVSLGIAGGLGVALLLY
;
A
#
# COMPACT_ATOMS: atom_id res chain seq x y z
N MET A 1 32.14 6.79 28.72
CA MET A 1 31.61 5.47 28.33
C MET A 1 30.11 5.34 28.63
N LYS A 2 29.68 5.32 29.91
CA LYS A 2 28.27 5.11 30.29
C LYS A 2 27.25 6.14 29.74
N PHE A 3 27.58 7.43 29.83
CA PHE A 3 26.72 8.52 29.33
C PHE A 3 26.51 8.48 27.80
N VAL A 4 27.55 8.12 27.05
CA VAL A 4 27.47 7.99 25.58
C VAL A 4 26.53 6.85 25.20
N GLY A 5 26.62 5.72 25.92
CA GLY A 5 25.70 4.58 25.73
C GLY A 5 24.24 4.93 25.97
N MET A 6 23.93 5.70 27.03
CA MET A 6 22.56 6.17 27.30
C MET A 6 22.00 7.02 26.16
N ILE A 7 22.80 7.93 25.61
CA ILE A 7 22.37 8.78 24.49
C ILE A 7 22.04 7.90 23.27
N PHE A 8 22.86 6.90 22.96
CA PHE A 8 22.59 5.98 21.86
C PHE A 8 21.30 5.17 22.06
N ILE A 9 21.06 4.65 23.27
CA ILE A 9 19.86 3.87 23.58
C ILE A 9 18.59 4.74 23.48
N PHE A 10 18.65 5.95 24.02
CA PHE A 10 17.55 6.90 23.91
C PHE A 10 17.23 7.24 22.45
N LEU A 11 18.26 7.57 21.66
CA LEU A 11 18.10 7.85 20.23
C LEU A 11 17.54 6.64 19.45
N ALA A 12 17.96 5.43 19.80
CA ALA A 12 17.43 4.21 19.19
C ALA A 12 15.93 4.02 19.49
N GLY A 13 15.49 4.26 20.72
CA GLY A 13 14.07 4.18 21.09
C GLY A 13 13.23 5.24 20.36
N VAL A 14 13.73 6.47 20.29
CA VAL A 14 13.10 7.57 19.56
C VAL A 14 13.00 7.25 18.06
N TRP A 15 14.08 6.70 17.47
CA TRP A 15 14.09 6.32 16.06
C TRP A 15 13.13 5.16 15.77
N ALA A 16 13.06 4.16 16.64
CA ALA A 16 12.11 3.05 16.53
C ALA A 16 10.65 3.54 16.55
N GLY A 17 10.31 4.46 17.46
CA GLY A 17 8.97 5.07 17.52
C GLY A 17 8.61 5.86 16.25
N MET A 18 9.57 6.63 15.73
CA MET A 18 9.39 7.35 14.45
C MET A 18 9.24 6.40 13.26
N ALA A 19 10.04 5.32 13.20
CA ALA A 19 9.96 4.33 12.13
C ALA A 19 8.59 3.63 12.11
N ALA A 20 8.05 3.25 13.28
CA ALA A 20 6.72 2.66 13.39
C ALA A 20 5.61 3.63 12.95
N SER A 21 5.71 4.92 13.32
CA SER A 21 4.77 5.96 12.86
C SER A 21 4.87 6.20 11.34
N SER A 22 6.09 6.19 10.78
CA SER A 22 6.31 6.32 9.34
C SER A 22 5.68 5.19 8.54
N ALA A 23 5.72 3.95 9.05
CA ALA A 23 5.08 2.80 8.41
C ALA A 23 3.55 2.99 8.25
N LEU A 24 2.89 3.56 9.24
CA LEU A 24 1.45 3.89 9.15
C LEU A 24 1.17 4.92 8.04
N ASN A 25 2.02 5.94 7.93
CA ASN A 25 1.90 6.96 6.87
C ASN A 25 2.15 6.38 5.47
N LYS A 26 3.09 5.44 5.33
CA LYS A 26 3.32 4.74 4.06
C LYS A 26 2.08 3.98 3.61
N ARG A 27 1.40 3.27 4.53
CA ARG A 27 0.14 2.57 4.25
C ARG A 27 -0.95 3.52 3.74
N VAL A 28 -1.10 4.70 4.35
CA VAL A 28 -2.01 5.76 3.86
C VAL A 28 -1.65 6.17 2.43
N SER A 29 -0.38 6.49 2.18
CA SER A 29 0.09 6.91 0.85
C SER A 29 -0.14 5.87 -0.24
N VAL A 30 -0.06 4.57 0.09
CA VAL A 30 -0.36 3.49 -0.84
C VAL A 30 -1.85 3.44 -1.16
N PHE A 31 -2.73 3.55 -0.16
CA PHE A 31 -4.18 3.59 -0.40
C PHE A 31 -4.63 4.81 -1.19
N GLU A 32 -4.03 5.98 -0.96
CA GLU A 32 -4.28 7.18 -1.76
C GLU A 32 -3.91 6.99 -3.23
N GLN A 33 -2.79 6.29 -3.49
CA GLN A 33 -2.39 5.96 -4.87
C GLN A 33 -3.32 4.91 -5.49
N LEU A 34 -3.76 3.92 -4.72
CA LEU A 34 -4.68 2.90 -5.19
C LEU A 34 -6.04 3.49 -5.55
N GLU A 35 -6.57 4.41 -4.74
CA GLU A 35 -7.83 5.11 -5.03
C GLU A 35 -7.74 5.85 -6.36
N ARG A 36 -6.70 6.68 -6.54
CA ARG A 36 -6.47 7.42 -7.79
C ARG A 36 -6.21 6.48 -8.98
N PHE A 37 -5.54 5.36 -8.75
CA PHE A 37 -5.31 4.34 -9.76
C PHE A 37 -6.63 3.70 -10.23
N VAL A 38 -7.55 3.39 -9.31
CA VAL A 38 -8.86 2.82 -9.68
C VAL A 38 -9.67 3.84 -10.49
N VAL A 39 -9.67 5.12 -10.12
CA VAL A 39 -10.30 6.19 -10.92
C VAL A 39 -9.68 6.32 -12.31
N TYR A 40 -8.35 6.24 -12.40
CA TYR A 40 -7.64 6.21 -13.68
C TYR A 40 -8.08 5.00 -14.51
N LEU A 41 -8.13 3.81 -13.91
CA LEU A 41 -8.52 2.58 -14.58
C LEU A 41 -9.98 2.64 -15.06
N GLU A 42 -10.91 3.13 -14.25
CA GLU A 42 -12.32 3.38 -14.63
C GLU A 42 -12.40 4.27 -15.88
N THR A 43 -11.63 5.36 -15.89
CA THR A 43 -11.58 6.31 -17.00
C THR A 43 -11.07 5.63 -18.27
N GLN A 44 -9.99 4.84 -18.15
CA GLN A 44 -9.42 4.13 -19.29
C GLN A 44 -10.34 3.02 -19.79
N ILE A 45 -11.01 2.26 -18.91
CA ILE A 45 -11.99 1.24 -19.32
C ILE A 45 -13.17 1.88 -20.06
N ARG A 46 -13.62 3.06 -19.60
CA ARG A 46 -14.76 3.77 -20.20
C ARG A 46 -14.45 4.39 -21.57
N TYR A 47 -13.26 4.95 -21.73
CA TYR A 47 -12.94 5.82 -22.88
C TYR A 47 -11.82 5.29 -23.77
N SER A 48 -11.02 4.35 -23.30
CA SER A 48 -10.00 3.70 -24.12
C SER A 48 -10.54 2.39 -24.68
N ALA A 49 -10.25 2.11 -25.94
CA ALA A 49 -10.40 0.77 -26.53
C ALA A 49 -9.14 -0.08 -26.27
N ALA A 50 -8.29 0.32 -25.32
CA ALA A 50 -6.99 -0.31 -25.08
C ALA A 50 -7.16 -1.57 -24.22
N PRO A 51 -6.38 -2.64 -24.49
CA PRO A 51 -6.31 -3.79 -23.60
C PRO A 51 -5.82 -3.41 -22.19
N ILE A 52 -6.32 -4.10 -21.15
CA ILE A 52 -5.98 -3.84 -19.74
C ILE A 52 -4.46 -3.82 -19.50
N HIS A 53 -3.70 -4.75 -20.09
CA HIS A 53 -2.25 -4.80 -19.91
C HIS A 53 -1.54 -3.53 -20.43
N GLU A 54 -2.06 -2.88 -21.47
CA GLU A 54 -1.52 -1.61 -21.97
C GLU A 54 -1.84 -0.46 -21.02
N ILE A 55 -3.06 -0.41 -20.50
CA ILE A 55 -3.48 0.57 -19.50
C ILE A 55 -2.57 0.47 -18.26
N LEU A 56 -2.33 -0.74 -17.76
CA LEU A 56 -1.42 -0.98 -16.64
C LEU A 56 0.03 -0.58 -16.96
N LYS A 57 0.52 -0.85 -18.17
CA LYS A 57 1.87 -0.45 -18.58
C LYS A 57 2.03 1.07 -18.73
N GLN A 58 0.95 1.77 -19.09
CA GLN A 58 0.96 3.23 -19.17
C GLN A 58 0.91 3.86 -17.77
N SER A 59 0.11 3.29 -16.87
CA SER A 59 -0.03 3.79 -15.49
C SER A 59 1.31 3.83 -14.74
N THR A 60 2.20 2.86 -15.01
CA THR A 60 3.51 2.75 -14.35
C THR A 60 4.52 3.81 -14.78
N LYS A 61 4.29 4.50 -15.89
CA LYS A 61 5.19 5.57 -16.39
C LYS A 61 4.94 6.93 -15.74
N GLY A 62 3.91 7.04 -14.91
CA GLY A 62 3.48 8.30 -14.31
C GLY A 62 3.31 8.20 -12.80
N GLU A 63 2.16 8.70 -12.34
CA GLU A 63 1.83 8.87 -10.93
C GLU A 63 1.85 7.56 -10.13
N PHE A 64 1.57 6.42 -10.77
CA PHE A 64 1.42 5.12 -10.12
C PHE A 64 2.69 4.27 -10.11
N SER A 65 3.85 4.87 -10.45
CA SER A 65 5.15 4.17 -10.50
C SER A 65 5.58 3.51 -9.18
N LYS A 66 5.07 3.97 -8.03
CA LYS A 66 5.36 3.35 -6.72
C LYS A 66 4.53 2.09 -6.46
N LEU A 67 3.48 1.83 -7.24
CA LEU A 67 2.71 0.60 -7.20
C LEU A 67 3.41 -0.44 -8.09
N LEU A 68 4.57 -0.91 -7.63
CA LEU A 68 5.51 -1.73 -8.43
C LEU A 68 4.84 -2.98 -9.03
N PHE A 69 3.89 -3.57 -8.30
CA PHE A 69 3.12 -4.71 -8.76
C PHE A 69 2.38 -4.45 -10.08
N LEU A 70 1.96 -3.22 -10.40
CA LEU A 70 1.27 -2.92 -11.66
C LEU A 70 2.14 -3.20 -12.89
N SER A 71 3.44 -2.89 -12.79
CA SER A 71 4.39 -3.14 -13.89
C SER A 71 4.62 -4.62 -14.13
N GLU A 72 4.70 -5.39 -13.04
CA GLU A 72 4.85 -6.83 -13.09
C GLU A 72 3.57 -7.50 -13.61
N THR A 73 2.40 -7.05 -13.15
CA THR A 73 1.11 -7.51 -13.67
C THR A 73 1.00 -7.28 -15.17
N ALA A 74 1.33 -6.08 -15.65
CA ALA A 74 1.30 -5.77 -17.08
C ALA A 74 2.23 -6.69 -17.89
N ASN A 75 3.44 -6.95 -17.39
CA ASN A 75 4.41 -7.82 -18.05
C ASN A 75 3.94 -9.27 -18.11
N ARG A 76 3.32 -9.76 -17.04
CA ARG A 76 2.72 -11.11 -16.96
C ARG A 76 1.56 -11.28 -17.92
N MET A 77 0.63 -10.34 -17.95
CA MET A 77 -0.48 -10.34 -18.91
C MET A 77 0.05 -10.29 -20.36
N CYS A 78 1.09 -9.50 -20.65
CA CYS A 78 1.73 -9.48 -21.97
C CYS A 78 2.30 -10.85 -22.39
N LYS A 79 2.68 -11.70 -21.43
CA LYS A 79 3.18 -13.06 -21.66
C LYS A 79 2.05 -14.10 -21.78
N GLY A 80 0.79 -13.68 -21.75
CA GLY A 80 -0.38 -14.54 -21.88
C GLY A 80 -0.91 -15.11 -20.56
N GLU A 81 -0.43 -14.65 -19.41
CA GLU A 81 -0.99 -15.02 -18.11
C GLU A 81 -2.39 -14.40 -17.95
N CYS A 82 -3.32 -15.16 -17.35
CA CYS A 82 -4.67 -14.68 -17.07
C CYS A 82 -4.61 -13.41 -16.20
N PRO A 83 -5.46 -12.39 -16.45
CA PRO A 83 -5.48 -11.15 -15.67
C PRO A 83 -5.49 -11.34 -14.15
N SER A 84 -6.31 -12.26 -13.65
CA SER A 84 -6.42 -12.57 -12.22
C SER A 84 -5.12 -13.12 -11.65
N ASP A 85 -4.51 -14.08 -12.35
CA ASP A 85 -3.30 -14.78 -11.90
C ASP A 85 -2.10 -13.84 -11.97
N ALA A 86 -1.97 -13.09 -13.06
CA ALA A 86 -0.94 -12.09 -13.26
C ALA A 86 -0.95 -11.05 -12.12
N TRP A 87 -2.15 -10.59 -11.73
CA TRP A 87 -2.35 -9.63 -10.66
C TRP A 87 -2.01 -10.21 -9.29
N GLU A 88 -2.55 -11.39 -8.97
CA GLU A 88 -2.30 -12.07 -7.69
C GLU A 88 -0.81 -12.40 -7.51
N ASN A 89 -0.16 -12.92 -8.54
CA ASN A 89 1.26 -13.28 -8.51
C ASN A 89 2.16 -12.04 -8.39
N ALA A 90 1.83 -10.94 -9.08
CA ALA A 90 2.57 -9.69 -8.95
C ALA A 90 2.45 -9.06 -7.54
N LEU A 91 1.26 -9.11 -6.94
CA LEU A 91 1.04 -8.65 -5.56
C LEU A 91 1.81 -9.49 -4.53
N ARG A 92 1.88 -10.81 -4.74
CA ARG A 92 2.65 -11.71 -3.87
C ARG A 92 4.15 -11.43 -3.95
N LEU A 93 4.66 -11.18 -5.17
CA LEU A 93 6.08 -10.88 -5.39
C LEU A 93 6.52 -9.58 -4.69
N HIS A 94 5.67 -8.56 -4.68
CA HIS A 94 5.96 -7.26 -4.07
C HIS A 94 5.32 -7.10 -2.67
N SER A 95 5.17 -8.20 -1.95
CA SER A 95 4.46 -8.20 -0.66
C SER A 95 5.17 -7.39 0.43
N ASP A 96 6.50 -7.43 0.49
CA ASP A 96 7.24 -6.74 1.55
C ASP A 96 7.37 -5.21 1.33
N GLU A 97 7.13 -4.73 0.11
CA GLU A 97 7.44 -3.35 -0.28
C GLU A 97 6.26 -2.37 -0.07
N ASN A 98 5.03 -2.87 0.00
CA ASN A 98 3.83 -2.03 -0.13
C ASN A 98 3.25 -1.49 1.19
N ALA A 99 3.88 -1.72 2.35
CA ALA A 99 3.37 -1.29 3.68
C ALA A 99 1.92 -1.76 4.02
N LEU A 100 1.37 -2.68 3.21
CA LEU A 100 0.02 -3.24 3.35
C LEU A 100 0.03 -4.42 4.32
N ASN A 101 -1.02 -4.54 5.12
CA ASN A 101 -1.22 -5.73 5.95
C ASN A 101 -1.89 -6.88 5.15
N SER A 102 -2.10 -8.03 5.80
CA SER A 102 -2.76 -9.19 5.18
C SER A 102 -4.16 -8.89 4.65
N ASN A 103 -4.98 -8.19 5.44
CA ASN A 103 -6.37 -7.89 5.09
C ASN A 103 -6.47 -6.85 3.98
N ASP A 104 -5.47 -5.99 3.83
CA ASP A 104 -5.38 -5.04 2.73
C ASP A 104 -4.95 -5.75 1.45
N ARG A 105 -4.02 -6.70 1.55
CA ARG A 105 -3.63 -7.57 0.44
C ARG A 105 -4.79 -8.40 -0.09
N GLU A 106 -5.56 -8.99 0.81
CA GLU A 106 -6.73 -9.79 0.44
C GLU A 106 -7.73 -8.96 -0.38
N LEU A 107 -8.01 -7.72 0.06
CA LEU A 107 -8.83 -6.78 -0.72
C LEU A 107 -8.28 -6.56 -2.14
N LEU A 108 -6.97 -6.39 -2.29
CA LEU A 108 -6.37 -6.19 -3.61
C LEU A 108 -6.35 -7.47 -4.46
N ILE A 109 -6.23 -8.65 -3.85
CA ILE A 109 -6.35 -9.93 -4.55
C ILE A 109 -7.78 -10.09 -5.06
N ASP A 110 -8.78 -9.80 -4.23
CA ASP A 110 -10.18 -9.87 -4.62
C ASP A 110 -10.52 -8.88 -5.74
N PHE A 111 -9.89 -7.70 -5.75
CA PHE A 111 -9.98 -6.79 -6.89
C PHE A 111 -9.45 -7.44 -8.17
N GLY A 112 -8.27 -8.06 -8.12
CA GLY A 112 -7.66 -8.73 -9.27
C GLY A 112 -8.48 -9.90 -9.81
N ARG A 113 -9.18 -10.63 -8.94
CA ARG A 113 -10.04 -11.76 -9.33
C ARG A 113 -11.20 -11.37 -10.25
N GLY A 114 -11.71 -10.14 -10.12
CA GLY A 114 -12.76 -9.62 -11.00
C GLY A 114 -12.24 -8.87 -12.21
N LEU A 115 -10.92 -8.74 -12.39
CA LEU A 115 -10.34 -7.98 -13.49
C LEU A 115 -10.43 -8.77 -14.81
N GLY A 116 -11.10 -8.20 -15.81
CA GLY A 116 -11.22 -8.83 -17.14
C GLY A 116 -12.22 -9.98 -17.24
N THR A 117 -13.10 -10.17 -16.24
CA THR A 117 -14.09 -11.26 -16.20
C THR A 117 -15.48 -10.87 -16.71
N SER A 118 -15.71 -9.60 -17.01
CA SER A 118 -17.01 -9.06 -17.43
C SER A 118 -16.86 -8.05 -18.57
N ASP A 119 -17.99 -7.59 -19.10
CA ASP A 119 -18.05 -6.51 -20.07
C ASP A 119 -17.69 -5.15 -19.44
N VAL A 120 -17.70 -4.09 -20.26
CA VAL A 120 -17.29 -2.74 -19.83
C VAL A 120 -18.11 -2.26 -18.64
N GLU A 121 -19.44 -2.38 -18.67
CA GLU A 121 -20.30 -1.94 -17.56
C GLU A 121 -20.05 -2.77 -16.29
N GLY A 122 -19.87 -4.09 -16.41
CA GLY A 122 -19.50 -4.94 -15.29
C GLY A 122 -18.13 -4.58 -14.68
N GLN A 123 -17.14 -4.27 -15.51
CA GLN A 123 -15.81 -3.84 -15.03
C GLN A 123 -15.85 -2.48 -14.35
N LEU A 124 -16.68 -1.55 -14.83
CA LEU A 124 -16.88 -0.24 -14.22
C LEU A 124 -17.54 -0.36 -12.84
N LEU A 125 -18.57 -1.20 -12.71
CA LEU A 125 -19.21 -1.47 -11.42
C LEU A 125 -18.25 -2.15 -10.44
N HIS A 126 -17.42 -3.08 -10.93
CA HIS A 126 -16.38 -3.72 -10.14
C HIS A 126 -15.37 -2.70 -9.60
N CYS A 127 -14.88 -1.80 -10.46
CA CYS A 127 -13.98 -0.73 -10.04
C CYS A 127 -14.64 0.20 -9.00
N GLU A 128 -15.88 0.63 -9.23
CA GLU A 128 -16.61 1.51 -8.30
C GLU A 128 -16.78 0.86 -6.92
N THR A 129 -17.12 -0.42 -6.90
CA THR A 129 -17.28 -1.22 -5.67
C THR A 129 -15.97 -1.24 -4.88
N PHE A 130 -14.86 -1.59 -5.54
CA PHE A 130 -13.56 -1.66 -4.88
C PHE A 130 -13.00 -0.28 -4.52
N ARG A 131 -13.32 0.77 -5.27
CA ARG A 131 -13.01 2.15 -4.90
C ARG A 131 -13.65 2.49 -3.56
N GLY A 132 -14.93 2.15 -3.35
CA GLY A 132 -15.61 2.33 -2.07
C GLY A 132 -14.91 1.61 -0.92
N LEU A 133 -14.50 0.36 -1.13
CA LEU A 133 -13.75 -0.43 -0.14
C LEU A 133 -12.37 0.18 0.16
N ILE A 134 -11.66 0.65 -0.86
CA ILE A 134 -10.37 1.32 -0.73
C ILE A 134 -10.51 2.62 0.08
N VAL A 135 -11.55 3.41 -0.18
CA VAL A 135 -11.82 4.66 0.56
C VAL A 135 -12.11 4.38 2.05
N ASP A 136 -12.88 3.34 2.36
CA ASP A 136 -13.09 2.92 3.75
C ASP A 136 -11.78 2.48 4.43
N ARG A 137 -10.94 1.70 3.73
CA ARG A 137 -9.61 1.31 4.24
C ARG A 137 -8.68 2.50 4.42
N LEU A 138 -8.72 3.48 3.53
CA LEU A 138 -7.95 4.71 3.62
C LEU A 138 -8.36 5.53 4.85
N ALA A 139 -9.67 5.67 5.10
CA ALA A 139 -10.18 6.35 6.28
C ALA A 139 -9.70 5.67 7.58
N LYS A 140 -9.75 4.33 7.63
CA LYS A 140 -9.20 3.55 8.76
C LYS A 140 -7.70 3.76 8.92
N ALA A 141 -6.92 3.72 7.84
CA ALA A 141 -5.48 3.94 7.89
C ALA A 141 -5.12 5.35 8.39
N ARG A 142 -5.87 6.39 7.98
CA ARG A 142 -5.71 7.76 8.49
C ARG A 142 -6.01 7.86 9.99
N SER A 143 -7.10 7.24 10.44
CA SER A 143 -7.42 7.17 11.87
C SER A 143 -6.34 6.47 12.69
N GLU A 144 -5.71 5.43 12.15
CA GLU A 144 -4.57 4.76 12.79
C GLU A 144 -3.33 5.65 12.88
N VAL A 145 -3.04 6.46 11.86
CA VAL A 145 -1.94 7.45 11.94
C VAL A 145 -2.21 8.44 13.09
N GLU A 146 -3.43 8.95 13.21
CA GLU A 146 -3.78 9.93 14.25
C GLU A 146 -3.70 9.35 15.67
N THR A 147 -4.16 8.11 15.84
CA THR A 147 -4.25 7.45 17.16
C THR A 147 -2.96 6.72 17.53
N LYS A 148 -2.49 5.81 16.67
CA LYS A 148 -1.32 4.96 16.92
C LYS A 148 0.00 5.67 16.62
N GLY A 149 0.04 6.58 15.66
CA GLY A 149 1.27 7.30 15.31
C GLY A 149 1.85 8.10 16.48
N LYS A 150 1.00 8.85 17.19
CA LYS A 150 1.37 9.59 18.40
C LYS A 150 1.77 8.67 19.54
N LEU A 151 1.08 7.54 19.67
CA LEU A 151 1.36 6.53 20.69
C LEU A 151 2.75 5.90 20.48
N TYR A 152 3.10 5.49 19.26
CA TYR A 152 4.40 4.88 18.97
C TYR A 152 5.57 5.82 19.20
N VAL A 153 5.44 7.10 18.84
CA VAL A 153 6.46 8.10 19.13
C VAL A 153 6.62 8.28 20.64
N SER A 154 5.50 8.39 21.38
CA SER A 154 5.55 8.51 22.84
C SER A 154 6.16 7.27 23.50
N LEU A 155 5.83 6.07 23.03
CA LEU A 155 6.38 4.82 23.54
C LEU A 155 7.88 4.70 23.27
N GLY A 156 8.35 5.15 22.10
CA GLY A 156 9.77 5.19 21.75
C GLY A 156 10.57 6.11 22.65
N ILE A 157 10.04 7.32 22.93
CA ILE A 157 10.65 8.27 23.87
C ILE A 157 10.67 7.69 25.29
N ALA A 158 9.51 7.25 25.80
CA ALA A 158 9.37 6.75 27.16
C ALA A 158 10.19 5.46 27.40
N GLY A 159 10.15 4.52 26.45
CA GLY A 159 10.92 3.28 26.50
C GLY A 159 12.42 3.53 26.38
N GLY A 160 12.85 4.41 25.46
CA GLY A 160 14.25 4.81 25.33
C GLY A 160 14.80 5.44 26.61
N LEU A 161 14.03 6.33 27.25
CA LEU A 161 14.38 6.91 28.55
C LEU A 161 14.41 5.85 29.66
N GLY A 162 13.40 5.00 29.74
CA GLY A 162 13.31 3.95 30.77
C GLY A 162 14.49 2.98 30.72
N VAL A 163 14.84 2.49 29.53
CA VAL A 163 16.00 1.58 29.35
C VAL A 163 17.32 2.32 29.64
N ALA A 164 17.45 3.57 29.21
CA ALA A 164 18.65 4.37 29.51
C ALA A 164 18.83 4.58 31.03
N LEU A 165 17.74 4.77 31.79
CA LEU A 165 17.78 4.91 33.25
C LEU A 165 18.06 3.58 33.97
N LEU A 166 17.56 2.45 33.47
CA LEU A 166 17.81 1.13 34.08
C LEU A 166 19.25 0.64 33.91
N LEU A 167 19.93 1.07 32.83
CA LEU A 167 21.30 0.68 32.52
C LEU A 167 22.36 1.66 33.12
N TYR A 168 21.91 2.68 33.82
CA TYR A 168 22.75 3.60 34.59
C TYR A 168 23.28 2.92 35.86
#